data_AF-A0A8C3BNL3-F1
#
_entry.id   AF-A0A8C3BNL3-F1
#
_cell.length_a   1.000
_cell.length_b   1.000
_cell.length_c   1.000
_cell.angle_alpha   90.00
_cell.angle_beta   90.00
_cell.angle_gamma   90.00
#
_symmetry.space_group_name_H-M   'P 1'
#
loop_
_entity.id
_entity.type
_entity.pdbx_description
1 polymer ?
#
loop_
_entity_poly.entity_id
_entity_poly.type
_entity_poly.pdbx_seq_one_letter_code
_entity_poly.pdbx_strand_id
1 'polypeptide(L)' 'MAAGRLPPGALTLRQFLRRQQVLRLYRSILRALRDVPAEADRRYLQEWAREEFRRNKDATEEVRRGNKWAIPSTLWLR' A
#
# COMPACT_ATOMS: atom_id res chain seq x y z
N MET A 1 14.95 -6.81 37.77
CA MET A 1 13.98 -6.93 36.67
C MET A 1 14.72 -6.72 35.36
N ALA A 2 14.87 -7.77 34.54
CA ALA A 2 15.52 -7.61 33.24
C ALA A 2 14.57 -6.83 32.32
N ALA A 3 14.96 -5.61 31.95
CA ALA A 3 14.26 -4.86 30.91
C ALA A 3 14.28 -5.72 29.63
N GLY A 4 13.10 -6.15 29.17
CA GLY A 4 12.95 -6.98 27.98
C GLY A 4 13.50 -6.25 26.76
N ARG A 5 14.74 -6.56 26.39
CA ARG A 5 15.38 -6.00 25.20
C ARG A 5 14.66 -6.56 23.97
N LEU A 6 14.05 -5.68 23.19
CA LEU A 6 13.45 -6.05 21.90
C LEU A 6 14.54 -6.69 21.01
N PRO A 7 14.20 -7.74 20.25
CA PRO A 7 15.17 -8.41 19.39
C PRO A 7 15.75 -7.43 18.35
N PRO A 8 17.04 -7.56 18.00
CA PRO A 8 17.62 -6.77 16.92
C PRO A 8 16.85 -7.04 15.63
N GLY A 9 16.20 -5.99 15.10
CA GLY A 9 15.29 -6.09 13.95
C GLY A 9 13.81 -5.86 14.29
N ALA A 10 13.45 -5.66 15.56
CA ALA A 10 12.11 -5.23 15.93
C ALA A 10 11.80 -3.85 15.33
N LEU A 11 10.64 -3.74 14.68
CA LEU A 11 10.13 -2.46 14.20
C LEU A 11 9.92 -1.51 15.37
N THR A 12 10.23 -0.22 15.17
CA THR A 12 9.80 0.80 16.12
C THR A 12 8.28 0.85 16.17
N LEU A 13 7.69 1.30 17.29
CA LEU A 13 6.23 1.41 17.43
C LEU A 13 5.60 2.19 16.26
N ARG A 14 6.25 3.27 15.82
CA ARG A 14 5.80 4.09 14.69
C ARG A 14 5.82 3.29 13.38
N GLN A 15 6.89 2.54 13.12
CA GLN A 15 7.00 1.68 11.93
C GLN A 15 5.95 0.56 11.95
N PHE A 16 5.70 -0.04 13.12
CA PHE A 16 4.68 -1.07 13.31
C PHE A 16 3.28 -0.54 13.02
N LEU A 17 2.89 0.58 13.65
CA LEU A 17 1.58 1.21 13.43
C LEU A 17 1.38 1.61 11.97
N ARG A 18 2.42 2.15 11.32
CA ARG A 18 2.36 2.49 9.89
C ARG A 18 2.17 1.23 9.03
N ARG A 19 2.91 0.15 9.29
CA ARG A 19 2.73 -1.12 8.58
C ARG A 19 1.30 -1.66 8.76
N GLN A 20 0.73 -1.54 9.95
CA GLN A 20 -0.65 -1.94 10.21
C GLN A 20 -1.67 -1.10 9.42
N GLN A 21 -1.45 0.20 9.25
CA GLN A 21 -2.30 1.06 8.41
C GLN A 21 -2.21 0.66 6.94
N VAL A 22 -1.01 0.48 6.41
CA VAL A 22 -0.77 0.07 5.01
C VAL A 22 -1.39 -1.29 4.72
N LEU A 23 -1.24 -2.27 5.62
CA LEU A 23 -1.85 -3.59 5.46
C LEU A 23 -3.38 -3.56 5.51
N ARG A 24 -3.97 -2.67 6.31
CA ARG A 24 -5.42 -2.47 6.32
C ARG A 24 -5.91 -1.92 4.98
N LEU A 25 -5.24 -0.90 4.45
CA LEU A 25 -5.55 -0.32 3.15
C LEU A 25 -5.40 -1.35 2.01
N TYR A 26 -4.30 -2.11 2.00
CA TYR A 26 -4.08 -3.16 1.02
C TYR A 26 -5.23 -4.17 1.00
N ARG A 27 -5.65 -4.65 2.18
CA ARG A 27 -6.75 -5.60 2.30
C ARG A 27 -8.10 -4.99 1.91
N SER A 28 -8.36 -3.72 2.21
CA SER A 28 -9.61 -3.07 1.79
C SER A 28 -9.70 -2.93 0.28
N ILE A 29 -8.60 -2.55 -0.38
CA ILE A 29 -8.52 -2.48 -1.84
C ILE A 29 -8.77 -3.87 -2.45
N LEU A 30 -8.05 -4.91 -1.99
CA LEU A 30 -8.25 -6.25 -2.53
C LEU A 30 -9.66 -6.80 -2.31
N ARG A 31 -10.35 -6.38 -1.24
CA ARG A 31 -11.76 -6.73 -1.01
C ARG A 31 -12.66 -6.04 -2.02
N ALA A 32 -12.51 -4.73 -2.20
CA ALA A 32 -13.28 -3.97 -3.19
C ALA A 32 -13.09 -4.50 -4.62
N LEU A 33 -11.89 -4.98 -4.96
CA LEU A 33 -11.61 -5.61 -6.25
C LEU A 33 -12.36 -6.93 -6.48
N ARG A 34 -12.87 -7.60 -5.43
CA ARG A 34 -13.67 -8.83 -5.60
C ARG A 34 -15.05 -8.54 -6.16
N ASP A 35 -15.55 -7.33 -5.94
CA ASP A 35 -16.88 -6.89 -6.40
C ASP A 35 -16.87 -6.49 -7.89
N VAL A 36 -15.70 -6.51 -8.55
CA VAL A 36 -15.56 -6.26 -9.99
C VAL A 36 -16.12 -7.46 -10.77
N PRO A 37 -17.15 -7.27 -11.62
CA PRO A 37 -17.81 -8.36 -12.33
C PRO A 37 -16.96 -8.94 -13.47
N ALA A 38 -16.15 -8.11 -14.12
CA ALA A 38 -15.27 -8.54 -15.21
C ALA A 38 -13.99 -9.19 -14.67
N GLU A 39 -13.79 -10.47 -14.98
CA GLU A 39 -12.65 -11.23 -14.47
C GLU A 39 -11.29 -10.72 -14.99
N ALA A 40 -11.25 -10.25 -16.24
CA ALA A 40 -10.06 -9.65 -16.83
C ALA A 40 -9.64 -8.39 -16.07
N ASP A 41 -10.58 -7.47 -15.84
CA ASP A 41 -10.35 -6.22 -15.10
C ASP A 41 -9.97 -6.49 -13.66
N ARG A 42 -10.63 -7.45 -13.02
CA ARG A 42 -10.29 -7.89 -11.66
C ARG A 42 -8.85 -8.37 -11.56
N ARG A 43 -8.39 -9.20 -12.50
CA ARG A 43 -7.00 -9.70 -12.52
C ARG A 43 -6.02 -8.56 -12.75
N TYR A 44 -6.28 -7.72 -13.74
CA TYR A 44 -5.45 -6.55 -14.04
C TYR A 44 -5.30 -5.63 -12.83
N LEU A 45 -6.41 -5.26 -12.18
CA LEU A 45 -6.39 -4.38 -11.02
C LEU A 45 -5.70 -4.99 -9.80
N GLN A 46 -5.79 -6.31 -9.61
CA GLN A 46 -5.05 -7.00 -8.55
C GLN A 46 -3.54 -6.99 -8.81
N GLU A 47 -3.11 -7.22 -10.05
CA GLU A 47 -1.71 -7.18 -10.45
C GLU A 47 -1.17 -5.75 -10.33
N TRP A 48 -1.88 -4.76 -10.86
CA TRP A 48 -1.56 -3.35 -10.72
C TRP A 48 -1.41 -2.95 -9.25
N ALA A 49 -2.38 -3.28 -8.40
CA ALA A 49 -2.31 -2.94 -6.98
C ALA A 49 -1.07 -3.57 -6.31
N ARG A 50 -0.78 -4.85 -6.59
CA ARG A 50 0.41 -5.52 -6.04
C ARG A 50 1.71 -4.83 -6.45
N GLU A 51 1.83 -4.44 -7.73
CA GLU A 51 2.99 -3.70 -8.21
C GLU A 51 3.11 -2.34 -7.54
N GLU A 52 2.00 -1.62 -7.40
CA GLU A 52 1.96 -0.28 -6.82
C GLU A 52 2.45 -0.28 -5.37
N PHE A 53 1.99 -1.25 -4.56
CA PHE A 53 2.49 -1.44 -3.19
C PHE A 53 3.95 -1.90 -3.14
N ARG A 54 4.42 -2.65 -4.14
CA ARG A 54 5.83 -3.08 -4.22
C ARG A 54 6.76 -1.91 -4.55
N ARG A 55 6.37 -1.05 -5.50
CA ARG A 55 7.09 0.18 -5.88
C ARG A 55 7.19 1.16 -4.71
N ASN A 56 6.16 1.22 -3.87
CA ASN A 56 6.12 2.10 -2.70
C ASN A 56 6.64 1.44 -1.40
N LYS A 57 7.19 0.22 -1.43
CA LYS A 57 7.66 -0.51 -0.23
C LYS A 57 8.69 0.30 0.58
N ASP A 58 9.58 0.98 -0.12
CA ASP A 58 10.69 1.76 0.45
C ASP A 58 10.44 3.26 0.39
N ALA A 59 9.21 3.68 0.02
CA ALA A 59 8.83 5.09 -0.02
C ALA A 59 8.72 5.65 1.40
N THR A 60 9.75 6.38 1.82
CA THR A 60 9.76 7.16 3.06
C THR A 60 8.82 8.37 2.94
N GLU A 61 8.23 8.83 4.05
CA GLU A 61 7.26 9.97 4.09
C GLU A 61 7.75 11.24 3.37
N GLU A 62 9.07 11.42 3.24
CA GLU A 62 9.69 12.55 2.55
C GLU A 62 9.39 12.59 1.04
N VAL A 63 9.25 11.43 0.38
CA VAL A 63 8.89 11.34 -1.05
C VAL A 63 7.42 11.73 -1.29
N ARG A 64 6.58 11.63 -0.25
CA ARG A 64 5.12 11.73 -0.36
C ARG A 64 4.58 13.17 -0.33
N ARG A 65 5.42 14.16 0.04
CA ARG A 65 5.07 15.60 -0.03
C ARG A 65 5.10 16.20 -1.44
N GLY A 66 5.58 15.45 -2.43
CA GLY A 66 5.51 15.83 -3.85
C GLY A 66 4.33 15.16 -4.52
N ASN A 67 3.40 15.95 -5.03
CA ASN A 67 2.12 15.56 -5.63
C ASN A 67 2.30 14.78 -6.95
N LYS A 68 2.87 13.57 -6.91
CA LYS A 68 3.14 12.72 -8.08
C LYS A 68 2.00 11.76 -8.43
N TRP A 69 0.97 11.69 -7.59
CA TRP A 69 -0.20 10.79 -7.73
C TRP A 69 -1.48 11.50 -8.16
N ALA A 70 -1.40 12.74 -8.67
CA ALA A 70 -2.51 13.29 -9.42
C ALA A 70 -2.59 12.48 -10.73
N ILE A 71 -3.40 11.40 -10.71
CA ILE A 71 -3.85 10.71 -11.91
C ILE A 71 -4.41 11.82 -12.81
N PRO A 72 -3.76 12.16 -13.94
CA PRO A 72 -4.28 13.20 -14.81
C PRO A 72 -5.67 12.76 -15.25
N SER A 73 -6.68 13.60 -15.03
CA SER A 73 -8.06 13.37 -15.50
C SER A 73 -8.15 13.18 -17.02
N THR A 74 -7.05 13.35 -17.76
CA THR A 74 -6.91 13.10 -19.19
C THR A 74 -6.81 11.62 -19.58
N LEU A 75 -6.68 10.68 -18.62
CA LEU A 75 -6.62 9.24 -18.90
C LEU A 75 -7.99 8.53 -18.84
N TRP A 76 -9.08 9.24 -18.53
CA TRP A 76 -10.45 8.67 -18.48
C TRP A 76 -11.28 8.93 -19.75
N LEU A 77 -10.69 9.52 -20.80
CA LEU A 77 -11.40 10.01 -22.00
C LEU A 77 -10.87 9.45 -23.33
N ARG A 78 -10.29 8.24 -23.32
CA ARG A 78 -9.97 7.52 -24.57
C ARG A 78 -10.35 6.06 -24.49
#